data_AF-A0A838RG03-F1
#
_entry.id   AF-A0A838RG03-F1
#
_cell.length_a   1.000
_cell.length_b   1.000
_cell.length_c   1.000
_cell.angle_alpha   90.00
_cell.angle_beta   90.00
_cell.angle_gamma   90.00
#
_symmetry.space_group_name_H-M   'P 1'
#
loop_
_entity.id
_entity.type
_entity.pdbx_description
1 polymer ?
#
loop_
_entity_poly.entity_id
_entity_poly.type
_entity_poly.pdbx_seq_one_letter_code
_entity_poly.pdbx_strand_id
1 'polypeptide(L)'
;MHSPTRTKWRPKQSCGADETITYRARYLLYREGTMPTDIVFESSESFPSPGGTYRVAVSSQTYAPNEAVSQAVVSEPGGGSGLIAFDAPRVSMGFVWNGDEELIVRYPDDLPAPRIDATNSSFGPGGRARVLYEAVPRSAIRPLHWMREGRLRTVAEERLERGTLLTVEIDNQLQYSYSYYDVGEPDSSSERLRAQGLQGGGCTWEGIVYGLVALHTSDILEDLELDPEGDGLCVRSTNRAALMTVAQLVAAAKHDRTLLETAIERARLDGQLE
;
A
#
# COMPACT_ATOMS: atom_id res chain seq x y z
N MET A 1 -42.50 -18.29 11.20
CA MET A 1 -41.27 -17.82 11.88
C MET A 1 -40.07 -18.47 11.22
N HIS A 2 -39.13 -17.70 10.72
CA HIS A 2 -37.83 -18.18 10.24
C HIS A 2 -36.75 -17.33 10.89
N SER A 3 -35.81 -17.96 11.59
CA SER A 3 -34.67 -17.26 12.17
C SER A 3 -33.62 -17.03 11.09
N PRO A 4 -33.09 -15.81 10.90
CA PRO A 4 -32.00 -15.59 9.97
C PRO A 4 -30.74 -16.33 10.46
N THR A 5 -30.14 -17.12 9.57
CA THR A 5 -28.85 -17.78 9.83
C THR A 5 -27.75 -16.73 9.91
N ARG A 6 -27.12 -16.56 11.08
CA ARG A 6 -25.91 -15.73 11.23
C ARG A 6 -24.80 -16.29 10.35
N THR A 7 -24.41 -15.54 9.32
CA THR A 7 -23.16 -15.77 8.58
C THR A 7 -22.00 -15.64 9.56
N LYS A 8 -21.24 -16.73 9.77
CA LYS A 8 -20.02 -16.66 10.58
C LYS A 8 -18.89 -16.10 9.74
N TRP A 9 -18.51 -14.85 10.01
CA TRP A 9 -17.18 -14.36 9.68
C TRP A 9 -16.13 -15.35 10.25
N ARG A 10 -15.11 -15.69 9.47
CA ARG A 10 -14.07 -16.64 9.89
C ARG A 10 -12.80 -15.87 10.23
N PRO A 11 -12.12 -16.15 11.35
CA PRO A 11 -10.75 -15.68 11.52
C PRO A 11 -9.86 -16.29 10.44
N LYS A 12 -9.03 -15.47 9.78
CA LYS A 12 -7.95 -15.98 8.92
C LYS A 12 -6.91 -16.66 9.81
N GLN A 13 -6.47 -17.86 9.42
CA GLN A 13 -5.46 -18.63 10.16
C GLN A 13 -4.35 -19.07 9.22
N SER A 14 -3.11 -18.62 9.50
CA SER A 14 -1.81 -19.08 8.98
C SER A 14 -1.60 -19.19 7.46
N CYS A 15 -0.56 -18.53 6.96
CA CYS A 15 -0.08 -18.62 5.59
C CYS A 15 0.35 -20.06 5.20
N GLY A 16 0.12 -20.45 3.94
CA GLY A 16 0.66 -21.68 3.37
C GLY A 16 0.26 -21.89 1.91
N ALA A 17 1.24 -22.28 1.08
CA ALA A 17 1.18 -22.58 -0.36
C ALA A 17 0.94 -21.40 -1.34
N ASP A 18 2.02 -21.04 -2.06
CA ASP A 18 2.09 -20.55 -3.45
C ASP A 18 1.01 -19.57 -3.97
N GLU A 19 0.64 -18.56 -3.17
CA GLU A 19 0.04 -17.34 -3.73
C GLU A 19 1.12 -16.47 -4.37
N THR A 20 0.89 -16.01 -5.60
CA THR A 20 1.73 -14.97 -6.22
C THR A 20 1.45 -13.64 -5.53
N ILE A 21 2.27 -13.28 -4.54
CA ILE A 21 2.12 -12.03 -3.79
C ILE A 21 2.50 -10.86 -4.72
N THR A 22 1.50 -10.29 -5.39
CA THR A 22 1.65 -9.02 -6.12
C THR A 22 1.82 -7.90 -5.11
N TYR A 23 3.06 -7.62 -4.73
CA TYR A 23 3.46 -6.46 -3.92
C TYR A 23 3.16 -5.16 -4.67
N ARG A 24 1.90 -4.72 -4.64
CA ARG A 24 1.54 -3.34 -4.98
C ARG A 24 2.30 -2.43 -4.01
N ALA A 25 3.27 -1.67 -4.52
CA ALA A 25 4.09 -0.77 -3.71
C ALA A 25 3.23 0.39 -3.14
N ARG A 26 2.60 0.15 -1.99
CA ARG A 26 1.73 1.09 -1.26
C ARG A 26 2.55 2.15 -0.51
N TYR A 27 3.35 2.94 -1.24
CA TYR A 27 4.08 4.10 -0.70
C TYR A 27 3.69 5.38 -1.44
N LEU A 28 2.53 5.94 -1.03
CA LEU A 28 2.07 7.26 -1.49
C LEU A 28 2.68 8.35 -0.60
N LEU A 29 3.89 8.80 -0.95
CA LEU A 29 4.56 9.94 -0.30
C LEU A 29 3.87 11.25 -0.71
N TYR A 30 2.81 11.62 0.03
CA TYR A 30 2.07 12.86 -0.20
C TYR A 30 2.83 14.11 0.23
N ARG A 31 2.57 15.21 -0.49
CA ARG A 31 3.00 16.57 -0.15
C ARG A 31 1.84 17.52 -0.41
N GLU A 32 1.58 18.45 0.49
CA GLU A 32 0.38 19.30 0.40
C GLU A 32 0.32 20.13 -0.89
N GLY A 33 -0.86 20.21 -1.52
CA GLY A 33 -1.12 21.05 -2.68
C GLY A 33 -0.80 20.42 -4.05
N THR A 34 -0.62 19.10 -4.13
CA THR A 34 -0.28 18.40 -5.39
C THR A 34 -1.41 18.36 -6.42
N MET A 35 -1.04 18.50 -7.69
CA MET A 35 -1.89 18.20 -8.85
C MET A 35 -2.24 16.69 -8.90
N PRO A 36 -3.33 16.29 -9.60
CA PRO A 36 -3.74 14.88 -9.71
C PRO A 36 -2.61 14.00 -10.24
N THR A 37 -2.05 13.16 -9.36
CA THR A 37 -0.94 12.25 -9.69
C THR A 37 -1.44 11.07 -10.50
N ASP A 38 -0.90 10.91 -11.70
CA ASP A 38 -1.01 9.71 -12.52
C ASP A 38 0.12 8.73 -12.13
N ILE A 39 -0.25 7.52 -11.71
CA ILE A 39 0.67 6.41 -11.46
C ILE A 39 0.37 5.29 -12.46
N VAL A 40 1.37 4.95 -13.27
CA VAL A 40 1.30 3.80 -14.18
C VAL A 40 2.10 2.66 -13.58
N PHE A 41 1.49 1.48 -13.53
CA PHE A 41 2.12 0.22 -13.13
C PHE A 41 2.33 -0.64 -14.38
N GLU A 42 3.59 -1.00 -14.64
CA GLU A 42 4.01 -1.83 -15.77
C GLU A 42 4.87 -2.98 -15.23
N SER A 43 4.60 -4.23 -15.61
CA SER A 43 5.42 -5.38 -15.22
C SER A 43 6.04 -6.06 -16.42
N SER A 44 7.23 -6.62 -16.22
CA SER A 44 7.89 -7.42 -17.24
C SER A 44 7.23 -8.79 -17.39
N GLU A 45 7.39 -9.41 -18.55
CA GLU A 45 7.25 -10.86 -18.67
C GLU A 45 8.16 -11.60 -17.66
N SER A 46 7.90 -12.89 -17.39
CA SER A 46 8.78 -13.71 -16.56
C SER A 46 10.07 -14.08 -17.30
N PHE A 47 11.22 -13.74 -16.74
CA PHE A 47 12.53 -14.05 -17.32
C PHE A 47 13.24 -15.20 -16.56
N PRO A 48 13.96 -16.09 -17.26
CA PRO A 48 14.72 -17.17 -16.62
C PRO A 48 15.99 -16.67 -15.93
N SER A 49 16.37 -17.34 -14.86
CA SER A 49 17.52 -17.10 -13.99
C SER A 49 17.99 -18.44 -13.38
N PRO A 50 19.19 -18.54 -12.78
CA PRO A 50 19.71 -19.82 -12.30
C PRO A 50 18.80 -20.54 -11.29
N GLY A 51 18.28 -19.82 -10.29
CA GLY A 51 17.36 -20.36 -9.28
C GLY A 51 15.87 -20.40 -9.67
N GLY A 52 15.48 -20.02 -10.90
CA GLY A 52 14.06 -20.02 -11.33
C GLY A 52 13.70 -18.89 -12.29
N THR A 53 12.59 -18.20 -12.04
CA THR A 53 12.17 -17.03 -12.85
C THR A 53 11.98 -15.79 -12.01
N TYR A 54 12.34 -14.64 -12.57
CA TYR A 54 12.15 -13.32 -11.97
C TYR A 54 11.21 -12.45 -12.81
N ARG A 55 10.72 -11.37 -12.21
CA ARG A 55 10.04 -10.26 -12.88
C ARG A 55 10.59 -8.93 -12.37
N VAL A 56 10.43 -7.90 -13.20
CA VAL A 56 10.62 -6.50 -12.83
C VAL A 56 9.26 -5.81 -12.92
N ALA A 57 8.75 -5.32 -11.80
CA ALA A 57 7.61 -4.40 -11.79
C ALA A 57 8.14 -2.97 -11.68
N VAL A 58 7.58 -2.03 -12.44
CA VAL A 58 7.89 -0.60 -12.30
C VAL A 58 6.64 0.21 -12.00
N SER A 59 6.78 1.15 -11.08
CA SER A 59 5.83 2.25 -10.91
C SER A 59 6.48 3.55 -11.41
N SER A 60 5.72 4.35 -12.15
CA SER A 60 6.13 5.70 -12.57
C SER A 60 5.09 6.72 -12.13
N GLN A 61 5.51 7.67 -11.29
CA GLN A 61 4.66 8.80 -10.86
C GLN A 61 4.82 9.96 -11.84
N THR A 62 3.96 10.08 -12.85
CA THR A 62 4.08 11.12 -13.87
C THR A 62 3.39 12.41 -13.47
N TYR A 63 4.13 13.33 -12.85
CA TYR A 63 3.76 14.76 -12.78
C TYR A 63 3.94 15.46 -14.14
N ALA A 64 4.99 15.06 -14.88
CA ALA A 64 5.27 15.43 -16.26
C ALA A 64 5.97 14.23 -16.95
N PRO A 65 5.94 14.11 -18.30
CA PRO A 65 6.54 12.96 -19.01
C PRO A 65 8.06 12.80 -18.83
N ASN A 66 8.75 13.82 -18.29
CA ASN A 66 10.20 13.85 -18.11
C ASN A 66 10.64 13.84 -16.62
N GLU A 67 9.70 13.87 -15.66
CA GLU A 67 9.99 14.09 -14.23
C GLU A 67 9.55 12.92 -13.33
N ALA A 68 9.14 11.80 -13.91
CA ALA A 68 8.68 10.66 -13.12
C ALA A 68 9.83 9.96 -12.40
N VAL A 69 9.79 9.96 -11.07
CA VAL A 69 10.57 8.99 -10.29
C VAL A 69 10.07 7.60 -10.68
N SER A 70 10.99 6.76 -11.15
CA SER A 70 10.72 5.34 -11.40
C SER A 70 11.26 4.53 -10.25
N GLN A 71 10.41 3.69 -9.67
CA GLN A 71 10.81 2.63 -8.76
C GLN A 71 10.65 1.30 -9.49
N ALA A 72 11.69 0.47 -9.51
CA ALA A 72 11.62 -0.92 -9.94
C ALA A 72 11.63 -1.83 -8.71
N VAL A 73 10.65 -2.74 -8.61
CA VAL A 73 10.70 -3.88 -7.70
C VAL A 73 11.16 -5.09 -8.53
N VAL A 74 12.29 -5.67 -8.16
CA VAL A 74 12.79 -6.90 -8.77
C VAL A 74 12.52 -8.05 -7.81
N SER A 75 11.71 -9.02 -8.24
CA SER A 75 11.42 -10.22 -7.45
C SER A 75 12.50 -11.28 -7.65
N GLU A 76 12.95 -11.89 -6.55
CA GLU A 76 13.87 -13.02 -6.57
C GLU A 76 13.17 -14.33 -6.92
N PRO A 77 13.85 -15.30 -7.55
CA PRO A 77 13.30 -16.65 -7.75
C PRO A 77 12.94 -17.37 -6.44
N GLY A 78 13.60 -17.01 -5.33
CA GLY A 78 13.33 -17.53 -3.99
C GLY A 78 12.22 -16.81 -3.21
N GLY A 79 11.50 -15.85 -3.83
CA GLY A 79 10.37 -15.15 -3.20
C GLY A 79 10.72 -13.88 -2.43
N GLY A 80 11.99 -13.49 -2.36
CA GLY A 80 12.38 -12.14 -1.91
C GLY A 80 12.10 -11.06 -2.97
N SER A 81 12.31 -9.79 -2.61
CA SER A 81 12.21 -8.67 -3.56
C SER A 81 13.03 -7.47 -3.13
N GLY A 82 13.68 -6.79 -4.07
CA GLY A 82 14.45 -5.56 -3.83
C GLY A 82 13.87 -4.35 -4.56
N LEU A 83 13.85 -3.19 -3.88
CA LEU A 83 13.39 -1.92 -4.44
C LEU A 83 14.58 -1.13 -5.02
N ILE A 84 14.50 -0.64 -6.26
CA ILE A 84 15.56 0.16 -6.89
C ILE A 84 14.93 1.46 -7.40
N ALA A 85 15.38 2.59 -6.87
CA ALA A 85 14.93 3.92 -7.27
C ALA A 85 15.81 4.49 -8.39
N PHE A 86 15.23 5.31 -9.25
CA PHE A 86 15.92 5.99 -10.34
C PHE A 86 15.51 7.46 -10.44
N ASP A 87 16.50 8.36 -10.46
CA ASP A 87 16.33 9.81 -10.61
C ASP A 87 15.77 10.22 -12.00
N ALA A 88 15.62 9.28 -12.94
CA ALA A 88 15.08 9.50 -14.27
C ALA A 88 14.19 8.32 -14.73
N PRO A 89 13.02 8.58 -15.34
CA PRO A 89 12.12 7.53 -15.82
C PRO A 89 12.59 6.95 -17.15
N ARG A 90 12.16 5.70 -17.42
CA ARG A 90 12.23 5.08 -18.76
C ARG A 90 13.64 5.04 -19.37
N VAL A 91 14.66 5.06 -18.52
CA VAL A 91 16.01 4.65 -18.89
C VAL A 91 15.95 3.24 -19.47
N SER A 92 16.60 3.01 -20.61
CA SER A 92 16.74 1.66 -21.16
C SER A 92 17.61 0.84 -20.20
N MET A 93 17.01 -0.01 -19.37
CA MET A 93 17.72 -0.80 -18.36
C MET A 93 17.58 -2.29 -18.61
N GLY A 94 18.66 -3.03 -18.35
CA GLY A 94 18.69 -4.48 -18.37
C GLY A 94 18.93 -5.03 -16.98
N PHE A 95 18.20 -6.07 -16.59
CA PHE A 95 18.39 -6.77 -15.33
C PHE A 95 18.88 -8.18 -15.66
N VAL A 96 19.96 -8.63 -15.02
CA VAL A 96 20.59 -9.93 -15.30
C VAL A 96 21.08 -10.56 -14.00
N TRP A 97 20.67 -11.79 -13.71
CA TRP A 97 21.19 -12.54 -12.57
C TRP A 97 22.48 -13.27 -12.92
N ASN A 98 23.50 -13.14 -12.06
CA ASN A 98 24.80 -13.80 -12.17
C ASN A 98 24.94 -14.84 -11.05
N GLY A 99 24.19 -15.94 -11.17
CA GLY A 99 23.91 -16.82 -10.04
C GLY A 99 22.75 -16.28 -9.20
N ASP A 100 22.54 -16.87 -8.03
CA ASP A 100 21.42 -16.52 -7.14
C ASP A 100 21.78 -15.41 -6.14
N GLU A 101 23.07 -15.07 -6.04
CA GLU A 101 23.62 -14.09 -5.09
C GLU A 101 24.16 -12.81 -5.79
N GLU A 102 23.77 -12.55 -7.05
CA GLU A 102 24.13 -11.29 -7.74
C GLU A 102 23.12 -10.85 -8.81
N LEU A 103 22.64 -9.60 -8.70
CA LEU A 103 21.81 -8.91 -9.68
C LEU A 103 22.62 -7.79 -10.36
N ILE A 104 22.84 -7.91 -11.66
CA ILE A 104 23.50 -6.89 -12.49
C ILE A 104 22.43 -6.00 -13.12
N VAL A 105 22.46 -4.71 -12.78
CA VAL A 105 21.64 -3.65 -13.39
C VAL A 105 22.49 -2.94 -14.44
N ARG A 106 22.19 -3.21 -15.72
CA ARG A 106 22.77 -2.54 -16.88
C ARG A 106 22.03 -1.27 -17.18
N TYR A 107 22.77 -0.17 -17.30
CA TYR A 107 22.25 1.14 -17.68
C TYR A 107 23.07 1.76 -18.81
N PRO A 108 22.53 2.72 -19.58
CA PRO A 108 23.21 3.30 -20.72
C PRO A 108 24.43 4.12 -20.28
N ASP A 109 25.54 3.96 -21.00
CA ASP A 109 26.77 4.73 -20.81
C ASP A 109 26.65 6.23 -21.14
N ASP A 110 25.56 6.64 -21.80
CA ASP A 110 25.19 8.05 -22.03
C ASP A 110 24.38 8.69 -20.89
N LEU A 111 24.21 8.02 -19.75
CA LEU A 111 23.39 8.46 -18.61
C LEU A 111 24.08 8.35 -17.24
N PRO A 112 23.67 9.15 -16.24
CA PRO A 112 24.21 9.05 -14.88
C PRO A 112 23.89 7.69 -14.24
N ALA A 113 24.80 7.21 -13.38
CA ALA A 113 24.61 5.96 -12.64
C ALA A 113 23.37 6.03 -11.72
N PRO A 114 22.57 4.95 -11.61
CA PRO A 114 21.48 4.87 -10.65
C PRO A 114 21.91 5.13 -9.21
N ARG A 115 21.00 5.69 -8.41
CA ARG A 115 21.20 5.89 -6.96
C ARG A 115 20.36 4.88 -6.19
N ILE A 116 21.02 4.05 -5.39
CA ILE A 116 20.34 3.29 -4.34
C ILE A 116 19.97 4.29 -3.22
N ASP A 117 18.69 4.38 -2.89
CA ASP A 117 18.30 4.81 -1.54
C ASP A 117 18.54 3.64 -0.58
N ALA A 118 19.28 3.90 0.50
CA ALA A 118 19.94 2.88 1.32
C ALA A 118 18.99 2.14 2.30
N THR A 119 17.69 2.16 2.00
CA THR A 119 16.61 1.57 2.81
C THR A 119 16.33 0.10 2.48
N ASN A 120 16.85 -0.44 1.37
CA ASN A 120 16.97 -1.89 1.18
C ASN A 120 17.92 -2.48 2.25
N SER A 121 17.36 -3.23 3.21
CA SER A 121 18.10 -4.00 4.20
C SER A 121 18.65 -5.31 3.61
N SER A 122 19.49 -5.18 2.58
CA SER A 122 19.92 -6.23 1.64
C SER A 122 18.81 -6.96 0.81
N PHE A 123 17.81 -7.28 -0.01
CA PHE A 123 17.41 -8.68 -0.24
C PHE A 123 16.76 -9.34 0.98
N GLY A 124 15.99 -8.55 1.73
CA GLY A 124 15.28 -9.00 2.92
C GLY A 124 16.19 -9.38 4.10
N PRO A 125 15.61 -9.80 5.24
CA PRO A 125 16.35 -10.04 6.47
C PRO A 125 17.34 -11.21 6.34
N GLY A 126 18.64 -10.90 6.22
CA GLY A 126 19.70 -11.87 5.93
C GLY A 126 20.06 -11.99 4.44
N GLY A 127 19.61 -11.05 3.61
CA GLY A 127 19.80 -11.02 2.17
C GLY A 127 21.25 -11.14 1.74
N ARG A 128 21.50 -12.12 0.86
CA ARG A 128 22.86 -12.49 0.43
C ARG A 128 23.31 -11.81 -0.86
N ALA A 129 22.37 -11.46 -1.73
CA ALA A 129 22.74 -11.06 -3.07
C ALA A 129 23.28 -9.62 -3.15
N ARG A 130 24.25 -9.43 -4.03
CA ARG A 130 24.83 -8.13 -4.36
C ARG A 130 24.11 -7.50 -5.56
N VAL A 131 23.86 -6.20 -5.52
CA VAL A 131 23.51 -5.44 -6.73
C VAL A 131 24.78 -4.85 -7.33
N LEU A 132 25.02 -5.11 -8.61
CA LEU A 132 26.07 -4.46 -9.41
C LEU A 132 25.46 -3.52 -10.44
N TYR A 133 26.21 -2.49 -10.81
CA TYR A 133 25.84 -1.52 -11.84
C TYR A 133 26.86 -1.53 -12.97
N GLU A 134 26.39 -1.81 -14.19
CA GLU A 134 27.22 -1.82 -15.39
C GLU A 134 26.75 -0.73 -16.36
N ALA A 135 27.59 0.28 -16.58
CA ALA A 135 27.46 1.19 -17.72
C ALA A 135 27.78 0.41 -18.99
N VAL A 136 26.83 0.35 -19.92
CA VAL A 136 26.99 -0.36 -21.20
C VAL A 136 26.46 0.48 -22.36
N PRO A 137 26.98 0.31 -23.60
CA PRO A 137 26.39 0.92 -24.78
C PRO A 137 24.91 0.61 -24.87
N ARG A 138 24.07 1.61 -25.16
CA ARG A 138 22.60 1.46 -25.24
C ARG A 138 22.13 0.30 -26.13
N SER A 139 22.91 -0.07 -27.15
CA SER A 139 22.66 -1.22 -28.05
C SER A 139 22.89 -2.60 -27.42
N ALA A 140 23.63 -2.69 -26.31
CA ALA A 140 23.81 -3.93 -25.54
C ALA A 140 22.63 -4.22 -24.60
N ILE A 141 21.74 -3.25 -24.39
CA ILE A 141 20.59 -3.36 -23.49
C ILE A 141 19.39 -3.89 -24.27
N ARG A 142 18.90 -5.07 -23.87
CA ARG A 142 17.67 -5.64 -24.41
C ARG A 142 16.47 -4.94 -23.77
N PRO A 143 15.53 -4.37 -24.54
CA PRO A 143 14.26 -3.90 -23.99
C PRO A 143 13.52 -5.06 -23.32
N LEU A 144 13.00 -4.84 -22.11
CA LEU A 144 12.01 -5.74 -21.53
C LEU A 144 10.67 -5.55 -22.26
N HIS A 145 9.94 -6.64 -22.46
CA HIS A 145 8.53 -6.57 -22.84
C HIS A 145 7.71 -6.24 -21.60
N TRP A 146 7.08 -5.07 -21.61
CA TRP A 146 6.25 -4.55 -20.53
C TRP A 146 4.78 -4.79 -20.81
N MET A 147 4.08 -5.36 -19.84
CA MET A 147 2.63 -5.42 -19.75
C MET A 147 2.16 -4.31 -18.81
N ARG A 148 1.19 -3.50 -19.23
CA ARG A 148 0.56 -2.53 -18.32
C ARG A 148 -0.39 -3.27 -17.39
N GLU A 149 -0.11 -3.27 -16.10
CA GLU A 149 -0.97 -3.90 -15.09
C GLU A 149 -2.15 -3.01 -14.68
N GLY A 150 -2.03 -1.70 -14.88
CA GLY A 150 -3.16 -0.78 -14.78
C GLY A 150 -2.80 0.70 -14.89
N ARG A 151 -3.75 1.54 -14.49
CA ARG A 151 -3.58 2.98 -14.22
C ARG A 151 -4.24 3.29 -12.89
N LEU A 152 -3.52 3.90 -11.95
CA LEU A 152 -4.10 4.57 -10.79
C LEU A 152 -3.94 6.07 -10.98
N ARG A 153 -5.03 6.82 -10.77
CA ARG A 153 -5.01 8.28 -10.87
C ARG A 153 -5.78 8.89 -9.72
N THR A 154 -5.14 9.75 -8.93
CA THR A 154 -5.86 10.54 -7.92
C THR A 154 -6.73 11.57 -8.64
N VAL A 155 -8.04 11.47 -8.48
CA VAL A 155 -9.04 12.35 -9.12
C VAL A 155 -9.38 13.54 -8.21
N ALA A 156 -9.49 13.30 -6.90
CA ALA A 156 -9.78 14.33 -5.91
C ALA A 156 -9.21 13.96 -4.52
N GLU A 157 -8.84 14.99 -3.75
CA GLU A 157 -8.56 14.93 -2.31
C GLU A 157 -9.59 15.83 -1.62
N GLU A 158 -10.24 15.32 -0.56
CA GLU A 158 -11.24 16.02 0.23
C GLU A 158 -10.88 15.89 1.71
N ARG A 159 -10.46 17.00 2.32
CA ARG A 159 -10.16 17.04 3.76
C ARG A 159 -11.46 17.13 4.54
N LEU A 160 -11.68 16.14 5.40
CA LEU A 160 -12.86 16.06 6.25
C LEU A 160 -12.53 16.63 7.64
N GLU A 161 -13.50 16.64 8.55
CA GLU A 161 -13.28 17.11 9.93
C GLU A 161 -12.20 16.29 10.66
N ARG A 162 -12.16 14.98 10.37
CA ARG A 162 -11.10 14.05 10.78
C ARG A 162 -10.65 13.28 9.55
N GLY A 163 -9.34 13.25 9.30
CA GLY A 163 -8.75 12.52 8.18
C GLY A 163 -9.08 13.10 6.79
N THR A 164 -8.72 12.35 5.76
CA THR A 164 -8.81 12.76 4.35
C THR A 164 -9.45 11.67 3.52
N LEU A 165 -10.39 12.06 2.66
CA LEU A 165 -11.02 11.19 1.66
C LEU A 165 -10.37 11.41 0.29
N LEU A 166 -9.78 10.36 -0.26
CA LEU A 166 -9.22 10.31 -1.61
C LEU A 166 -10.22 9.63 -2.56
N THR A 167 -10.39 10.19 -3.76
CA THR A 167 -11.03 9.52 -4.89
C THR A 167 -9.95 9.12 -5.89
N VAL A 168 -9.84 7.83 -6.19
CA VAL A 168 -8.88 7.27 -7.15
C VAL A 168 -9.61 6.56 -8.29
N GLU A 169 -9.20 6.85 -9.52
CA GLU A 169 -9.60 6.15 -10.73
C GLU A 169 -8.59 5.01 -10.96
N ILE A 170 -9.07 3.77 -10.87
CA ILE A 170 -8.30 2.56 -11.18
C ILE A 170 -8.97 1.90 -12.40
N ASP A 171 -8.26 1.89 -13.53
CA ASP A 171 -8.71 1.29 -14.79
C ASP A 171 -10.12 1.72 -15.23
N ASN A 172 -10.42 3.02 -15.05
CA ASN A 172 -11.69 3.70 -15.31
C ASN A 172 -12.84 3.34 -14.34
N GLN A 173 -12.54 2.67 -13.23
CA GLN A 173 -13.46 2.50 -12.09
C GLN A 173 -13.07 3.44 -10.95
N LEU A 174 -14.05 4.09 -10.32
CA LEU A 174 -13.80 4.90 -9.13
C LEU A 174 -13.75 4.01 -7.88
N GLN A 175 -12.68 4.18 -7.11
CA GLN A 175 -12.52 3.68 -5.76
C GLN A 175 -12.24 4.85 -4.82
N TYR A 176 -12.55 4.68 -3.55
CA TYR A 176 -12.42 5.70 -2.53
C TYR A 176 -11.58 5.15 -1.38
N SER A 177 -10.79 6.02 -0.76
CA SER A 177 -9.91 5.68 0.36
C SER A 177 -9.97 6.79 1.40
N TYR A 178 -10.36 6.46 2.63
CA TYR A 178 -10.40 7.35 3.78
C TYR A 178 -9.23 7.03 4.70
N SER A 179 -8.37 8.02 4.98
CA SER A 179 -7.18 7.85 5.81
C SER A 179 -7.22 8.75 7.03
N TYR A 180 -6.94 8.20 8.21
CA TYR A 180 -7.05 8.87 9.51
C TYR A 180 -5.89 8.51 10.47
N TYR A 181 -5.30 9.50 11.13
CA TYR A 181 -4.10 9.35 11.97
C TYR A 181 -4.24 10.10 13.31
N ASP A 182 -4.84 9.46 14.31
CA ASP A 182 -5.08 10.02 15.66
C ASP A 182 -3.79 10.46 16.38
N VAL A 183 -2.65 9.82 16.09
CA VAL A 183 -1.35 10.13 16.73
C VAL A 183 -0.86 11.55 16.39
N GLY A 184 -1.27 12.11 15.25
CA GLY A 184 -0.90 13.47 14.82
C GLY A 184 -1.85 14.58 15.30
N GLU A 185 -2.97 14.24 15.96
CA GLU A 185 -3.99 15.22 16.30
C GLU A 185 -3.72 15.94 17.65
N PRO A 186 -4.05 17.24 17.79
CA PRO A 186 -3.90 17.98 19.05
C PRO A 186 -4.71 17.40 20.23
N ASP A 187 -5.75 16.63 19.92
CA ASP A 187 -6.62 15.91 20.85
C ASP A 187 -6.50 14.38 20.69
N SER A 188 -5.29 13.89 20.41
CA SER A 188 -4.98 12.46 20.24
C SER A 188 -5.53 11.60 21.38
N SER A 189 -6.19 10.48 21.05
CA SER A 189 -6.57 9.46 22.03
C SER A 189 -5.48 8.41 22.28
N SER A 190 -4.42 8.38 21.49
CA SER A 190 -3.34 7.38 21.54
C SER A 190 -2.79 7.10 22.96
N GLU A 191 -2.47 8.12 23.76
CA GLU A 191 -2.00 7.92 25.15
C GLU A 191 -3.07 7.28 26.06
N ARG A 192 -4.34 7.69 25.91
CA ARG A 192 -5.47 7.14 26.67
C ARG A 192 -5.75 5.69 26.26
N LEU A 193 -5.61 5.35 24.99
CA LEU A 193 -5.76 4.00 24.46
C LEU A 193 -4.63 3.09 24.99
N ARG A 194 -3.39 3.58 25.01
CA ARG A 194 -2.24 2.89 25.64
C ARG A 194 -2.41 2.68 27.14
N ALA A 195 -3.00 3.65 27.85
CA ALA A 195 -3.37 3.49 29.26
C ALA A 195 -4.48 2.44 29.49
N GLN A 196 -5.20 2.00 28.45
CA GLN A 196 -6.15 0.87 28.47
C GLN A 196 -5.54 -0.44 27.94
N GLY A 197 -4.24 -0.48 27.63
CA GLY A 197 -3.53 -1.66 27.13
C GLY A 197 -3.56 -1.85 25.60
N LEU A 198 -4.03 -0.85 24.84
CA LEU A 198 -4.13 -0.88 23.38
C LEU A 198 -2.90 -0.21 22.73
N GLN A 199 -2.65 -0.44 21.44
CA GLN A 199 -1.50 0.14 20.72
C GLN A 199 -1.60 1.67 20.54
N GLY A 200 -2.83 2.17 20.36
CA GLY A 200 -3.16 3.59 20.18
C GLY A 200 -2.92 4.12 18.77
N GLY A 201 -2.71 3.25 17.77
CA GLY A 201 -2.48 3.57 16.35
C GLY A 201 -3.42 2.77 15.45
N GLY A 202 -2.95 2.35 14.26
CA GLY A 202 -3.81 1.79 13.22
C GLY A 202 -4.62 0.56 13.63
N CYS A 203 -4.01 -0.41 14.31
CA CYS A 203 -4.68 -1.64 14.74
C CYS A 203 -5.81 -1.35 15.74
N THR A 204 -5.59 -0.41 16.66
CA THR A 204 -6.64 0.04 17.59
C THR A 204 -7.77 0.74 16.84
N TRP A 205 -7.43 1.58 15.85
CA TRP A 205 -8.41 2.36 15.10
C TRP A 205 -9.21 1.54 14.09
N GLU A 206 -8.64 0.46 13.52
CA GLU A 206 -9.38 -0.58 12.78
C GLU A 206 -10.54 -1.12 13.62
N GLY A 207 -10.23 -1.59 14.83
CA GLY A 207 -11.25 -2.10 15.75
C GLY A 207 -12.26 -1.06 16.20
N ILE A 208 -11.83 0.18 16.48
CA ILE A 208 -12.73 1.29 16.79
C ILE A 208 -13.70 1.55 15.62
N VAL A 209 -13.22 1.63 14.37
CA VAL A 209 -14.07 1.87 13.20
C VAL A 209 -15.02 0.70 12.96
N TYR A 210 -14.56 -0.55 13.09
CA TYR A 210 -15.44 -1.72 13.06
C TYR A 210 -16.56 -1.59 14.11
N GLY A 211 -16.21 -1.28 15.36
CA GLY A 211 -17.16 -1.11 16.45
C GLY A 211 -18.17 0.01 16.21
N LEU A 212 -17.72 1.17 15.69
CA LEU A 212 -18.59 2.30 15.34
C LEU A 212 -19.59 1.93 14.25
N VAL A 213 -19.15 1.30 13.16
CA VAL A 213 -20.00 0.90 12.04
C VAL A 213 -20.98 -0.19 12.49
N ALA A 214 -20.52 -1.21 13.22
CA ALA A 214 -21.34 -2.29 13.75
C ALA A 214 -22.47 -1.82 14.71
N LEU A 215 -22.30 -0.66 15.35
CA LEU A 215 -23.32 -0.04 16.22
C LEU A 215 -24.38 0.77 15.46
N HIS A 216 -24.07 1.33 14.28
CA HIS A 216 -24.90 2.34 13.62
C HIS A 216 -25.41 1.96 12.22
N THR A 217 -24.62 1.21 11.46
CA THR A 217 -24.87 0.88 10.04
C THR A 217 -24.08 -0.38 9.69
N SER A 218 -24.45 -1.51 10.30
CA SER A 218 -23.77 -2.79 10.08
C SER A 218 -23.93 -3.35 8.66
N ASP A 219 -24.81 -2.76 7.86
CA ASP A 219 -25.04 -3.03 6.45
C ASP A 219 -23.86 -2.60 5.56
N ILE A 220 -23.14 -1.52 5.88
CA ILE A 220 -21.96 -1.10 5.10
C ILE A 220 -20.69 -1.90 5.44
N LEU A 221 -20.68 -2.79 6.44
CA LEU A 221 -19.47 -3.55 6.81
C LEU A 221 -18.94 -4.44 5.66
N GLU A 222 -19.81 -4.93 4.78
CA GLU A 222 -19.41 -5.76 3.63
C GLU A 222 -18.84 -4.93 2.47
N ASP A 223 -19.03 -3.60 2.48
CA ASP A 223 -18.50 -2.63 1.50
C ASP A 223 -17.10 -2.09 1.87
N LEU A 224 -16.53 -2.44 3.04
CA LEU A 224 -15.32 -1.82 3.60
C LEU A 224 -14.10 -2.78 3.66
N GLU A 225 -12.98 -2.36 3.06
CA GLU A 225 -11.64 -2.89 3.34
C GLU A 225 -10.99 -2.01 4.43
N LEU A 226 -10.78 -2.56 5.62
CA LEU A 226 -9.95 -1.95 6.67
C LEU A 226 -8.49 -2.39 6.46
N ASP A 227 -7.55 -1.44 6.55
CA ASP A 227 -6.12 -1.66 6.36
C ASP A 227 -5.34 -0.80 7.39
N PRO A 228 -4.90 -1.38 8.52
CA PRO A 228 -4.20 -0.65 9.57
C PRO A 228 -2.76 -0.33 9.14
N GLU A 229 -2.42 0.96 9.18
CA GLU A 229 -1.07 1.49 8.99
C GLU A 229 -0.47 1.86 10.38
N GLY A 230 0.85 1.93 10.53
CA GLY A 230 1.49 1.93 11.87
C GLY A 230 0.87 2.86 12.93
N ASP A 231 0.63 4.12 12.57
CA ASP A 231 0.05 5.15 13.44
C ASP A 231 -1.36 5.63 12.98
N GLY A 232 -2.02 4.92 12.06
CA GLY A 232 -3.32 5.34 11.51
C GLY A 232 -4.06 4.27 10.70
N LEU A 233 -5.27 4.57 10.27
CA LEU A 233 -6.15 3.65 9.56
C LEU A 233 -6.40 4.11 8.13
N CYS A 234 -6.36 3.17 7.19
CA CYS A 234 -6.80 3.34 5.82
C CYS A 234 -8.06 2.49 5.60
N VAL A 235 -9.15 3.10 5.12
CA VAL A 235 -10.44 2.44 4.87
C VAL A 235 -10.84 2.62 3.42
N ARG A 236 -11.03 1.54 2.66
CA ARG A 236 -11.31 1.59 1.22
C ARG A 236 -12.70 1.04 0.90
N SER A 237 -13.30 1.60 -0.14
CA SER A 237 -14.58 1.14 -0.66
C SER A 237 -14.80 1.61 -2.11
N THR A 238 -15.65 0.92 -2.86
CA THR A 238 -16.28 1.46 -4.08
C THR A 238 -17.49 2.36 -3.76
N ASN A 239 -17.96 2.36 -2.51
CA ASN A 239 -19.10 3.14 -2.03
C ASN A 239 -18.61 4.40 -1.28
N ARG A 240 -18.62 5.56 -1.94
CA ARG A 240 -18.24 6.85 -1.31
C ARG A 240 -19.12 7.19 -0.10
N ALA A 241 -20.40 6.79 -0.10
CA ALA A 241 -21.30 7.11 1.00
C ALA A 241 -20.92 6.33 2.28
N ALA A 242 -20.51 5.07 2.13
CA ALA A 242 -19.99 4.28 3.25
C ALA A 242 -18.78 4.96 3.92
N LEU A 243 -17.81 5.45 3.14
CA LEU A 243 -16.64 6.16 3.69
C LEU A 243 -16.99 7.52 4.32
N MET A 244 -17.96 8.26 3.76
CA MET A 244 -18.47 9.47 4.41
C MET A 244 -19.10 9.16 5.77
N THR A 245 -19.84 8.06 5.90
CA THR A 245 -20.40 7.61 7.18
C THR A 245 -19.30 7.19 8.16
N VAL A 246 -18.27 6.47 7.71
CA VAL A 246 -17.09 6.15 8.54
C VAL A 246 -16.41 7.41 9.07
N ALA A 247 -16.16 8.41 8.21
CA ALA A 247 -15.53 9.67 8.63
C ALA A 247 -16.40 10.46 9.63
N GLN A 248 -17.72 10.49 9.43
CA GLN A 248 -18.67 11.10 10.37
C GLN A 248 -18.69 10.37 11.72
N LEU A 249 -18.62 9.03 11.73
CA LEU A 249 -18.55 8.23 12.94
C LEU A 249 -17.23 8.44 13.71
N VAL A 250 -16.09 8.55 13.00
CA VAL A 250 -14.79 8.89 13.61
C VAL A 250 -14.81 10.28 14.22
N ALA A 251 -15.35 11.29 13.52
CA ALA A 251 -15.53 12.63 14.06
C ALA A 251 -16.43 12.64 15.31
N ALA A 252 -17.58 11.95 15.27
CA ALA A 252 -18.47 11.81 16.41
C ALA A 252 -17.79 11.13 17.61
N ALA A 253 -17.01 10.06 17.38
CA ALA A 253 -16.28 9.34 18.43
C ALA A 253 -15.15 10.18 19.06
N LYS A 254 -14.52 11.08 18.29
CA LYS A 254 -13.54 12.04 18.83
C LYS A 254 -14.17 13.08 19.76
N HIS A 255 -15.42 13.47 19.52
CA HIS A 255 -16.15 14.42 20.38
C HIS A 255 -16.91 13.77 21.54
N ASP A 256 -17.48 12.58 21.35
CA ASP A 256 -18.15 11.81 22.41
C ASP A 256 -17.29 10.63 22.87
N ARG A 257 -16.63 10.82 24.01
CA ARG A 257 -15.88 9.78 24.73
C ARG A 257 -16.72 8.53 24.98
N THR A 258 -18.02 8.66 25.25
CA THR A 258 -18.94 7.55 25.55
C THR A 258 -19.14 6.66 24.33
N LEU A 259 -19.37 7.28 23.16
CA LEU A 259 -19.44 6.60 21.88
C LEU A 259 -18.15 5.84 21.56
N LEU A 260 -16.99 6.47 21.76
CA LEU A 260 -15.68 5.84 21.53
C LEU A 260 -15.42 4.66 22.48
N GLU A 261 -15.72 4.80 23.78
CA GLU A 261 -15.58 3.69 24.74
C GLU A 261 -16.61 2.57 24.49
N THR A 262 -17.79 2.89 23.94
CA THR A 262 -18.79 1.89 23.51
C THR A 262 -18.35 1.15 22.24
N ALA A 263 -17.71 1.83 21.29
CA ALA A 263 -17.17 1.21 20.08
C ALA A 263 -16.00 0.25 20.39
N ILE A 264 -15.11 0.63 21.30
CA ILE A 264 -14.02 -0.23 21.80
C ILE A 264 -14.60 -1.52 22.40
N GLU A 265 -15.63 -1.41 23.25
CA GLU A 265 -16.26 -2.59 23.86
C GLU A 265 -17.00 -3.46 22.83
N ARG A 266 -17.67 -2.84 21.83
CA ARG A 266 -18.27 -3.55 20.70
C ARG A 266 -17.22 -4.38 19.94
N ALA A 267 -16.06 -3.78 19.65
CA ALA A 267 -14.97 -4.42 18.94
C ALA A 267 -14.40 -5.62 19.72
N ARG A 268 -14.19 -5.47 21.04
CA ARG A 268 -13.79 -6.58 21.92
C ARG A 268 -14.77 -7.74 21.92
N LEU A 269 -16.08 -7.46 22.02
CA LEU A 269 -17.13 -8.48 22.05
C LEU A 269 -17.22 -9.30 20.74
N ASP A 270 -16.92 -8.68 19.60
CA ASP A 270 -16.86 -9.36 18.29
C ASP A 270 -15.46 -9.90 17.94
N GLY A 271 -14.46 -9.72 18.81
CA GLY A 271 -13.07 -10.17 18.60
C GLY A 271 -12.33 -9.41 17.50
N GLN A 272 -12.71 -8.15 17.24
CA GLN A 272 -12.11 -7.25 16.24
C GLN A 272 -11.26 -6.15 16.91
N LEU A 273 -10.64 -6.45 18.05
CA LEU A 273 -9.67 -5.59 18.73
C LEU A 273 -8.51 -6.45 19.24
N GLU A 274 -7.32 -5.85 19.26
CA GLU A 274 -6.06 -6.42 19.75
C GLU A 274 -6.04 -6.80 21.25
#